data_AF-A0A4P6TRJ3-F1
#
_entry.id   AF-A0A4P6TRJ3-F1
#
_cell.length_a   1.000
_cell.length_b   1.000
_cell.length_c   1.000
_cell.angle_alpha   90.00
_cell.angle_beta   90.00
_cell.angle_gamma   90.00
#
_symmetry.space_group_name_H-M   'P 1'
#
loop_
_entity.id
_entity.type
_entity.pdbx_description
1 polymer ?
#
loop_
_entity_poly.entity_id
_entity_poly.type
_entity_poly.pdbx_seq_one_letter_code
_entity_poly.pdbx_strand_id
1 'polypeptide(L)'
;MLEIVVKAENRERLVRVSAEELAVLVRRIGGDGDRFLVVQRIPDLPDVFAQVWHQAGGDYTVEYRDGSADRHFQAMADGPEAVIAAMTGWVRQEAGWGGALAWSPLDMGPAREVPPLDLDEDERGELEGRVREVLVAGYVSRAELAELAEEYLVAGDRRPVSRGQAEVLADRLWLERVAEQAGWRGETDPERLTRAFTALREAGITARENFTCCRGCGQAEIGGEGEPDARGYVYFHDQCTDSAAAGHGLTLLYGGFDNSSETTAAVGEEVVAALEAVGLHAEWDRDPGRAITVTPLDWRRRLVG
;
A
#
# COMPACT_ATOMS: atom_id res chain seq x y z
N MET A 1 -6.33 -4.98 -15.42
CA MET A 1 -6.01 -5.33 -14.03
C MET A 1 -7.24 -5.13 -13.16
N LEU A 2 -7.36 -5.90 -12.08
CA LEU A 2 -8.38 -5.70 -11.06
C LEU A 2 -7.87 -4.70 -10.02
N GLU A 3 -8.70 -3.78 -9.52
CA GLU A 3 -8.29 -2.83 -8.48
C GLU A 3 -8.37 -3.50 -7.09
N ILE A 4 -7.45 -4.42 -6.81
CA ILE A 4 -7.40 -5.21 -5.58
C ILE A 4 -5.99 -5.42 -5.03
N VAL A 5 -5.92 -5.68 -3.74
CA VAL A 5 -4.77 -6.28 -3.06
C VAL A 5 -5.11 -7.73 -2.70
N VAL A 6 -4.22 -8.66 -3.03
CA VAL A 6 -4.29 -10.06 -2.62
C VAL A 6 -3.21 -10.33 -1.57
N LYS A 7 -3.61 -10.88 -0.42
CA LYS A 7 -2.71 -11.31 0.67
C LYS A 7 -2.86 -12.82 0.86
N ALA A 8 -1.82 -13.59 0.57
CA ALA A 8 -1.82 -15.06 0.69
C ALA A 8 -1.07 -15.55 1.95
N GLU A 9 -1.34 -16.79 2.38
CA GLU A 9 -0.72 -17.39 3.59
C GLU A 9 0.81 -17.37 3.54
N ASN A 10 1.39 -17.58 2.35
CA ASN A 10 2.83 -17.56 2.09
C ASN A 10 3.48 -16.15 2.19
N ARG A 11 2.77 -15.17 2.75
CA ARG A 11 3.17 -13.75 2.89
C ARG A 11 3.29 -12.99 1.57
N GLU A 12 2.81 -13.59 0.47
CA GLU A 12 2.76 -12.92 -0.82
C GLU A 12 1.69 -11.81 -0.78
N ARG A 13 2.08 -10.58 -1.13
CA ARG A 13 1.18 -9.43 -1.27
C ARG A 13 1.26 -8.91 -2.71
N LEU A 14 0.17 -9.09 -3.45
CA LEU A 14 0.08 -8.69 -4.85
C LEU A 14 -0.90 -7.53 -4.99
N VAL A 15 -0.53 -6.53 -5.78
CA VAL A 15 -1.32 -5.33 -6.02
C VAL A 15 -1.72 -5.28 -7.49
N ARG A 16 -3.00 -5.04 -7.74
CA ARG A 16 -3.58 -4.90 -9.08
C ARG A 16 -3.34 -6.11 -10.00
N VAL A 17 -3.62 -7.32 -9.54
CA VAL A 17 -3.51 -8.54 -10.36
C VAL A 17 -4.59 -8.60 -11.46
N SER A 18 -4.32 -9.36 -12.52
CA SER A 18 -5.32 -9.75 -13.52
C SER A 18 -6.30 -10.78 -12.97
N ALA A 19 -7.41 -11.00 -13.69
CA ALA A 19 -8.38 -12.03 -13.30
C ALA A 19 -7.78 -13.44 -13.47
N GLU A 20 -6.93 -13.61 -14.49
CA GLU A 20 -6.19 -14.83 -14.76
C GLU A 20 -5.19 -15.14 -13.64
N GLU A 21 -4.44 -14.15 -13.17
CA GLU A 21 -3.54 -14.30 -12.01
C GLU A 21 -4.31 -14.64 -10.73
N LEU A 22 -5.44 -13.95 -10.46
CA LEU A 22 -6.30 -14.30 -9.33
C LEU A 22 -6.79 -15.76 -9.42
N ALA A 23 -7.17 -16.20 -10.61
CA ALA A 23 -7.59 -17.59 -10.84
C ALA A 23 -6.45 -18.59 -10.61
N VAL A 24 -5.21 -18.25 -10.98
CA VAL A 24 -4.03 -19.07 -10.69
C VAL A 24 -3.80 -19.16 -9.17
N LEU A 25 -3.89 -18.04 -8.46
CA LEU A 25 -3.73 -18.01 -7.00
C LEU A 25 -4.77 -18.89 -6.29
N VAL A 26 -6.05 -18.80 -6.67
CA VAL A 26 -7.12 -19.62 -6.08
C VAL A 26 -6.90 -21.13 -6.34
N ARG A 27 -6.42 -21.51 -7.52
CA ARG A 27 -6.12 -22.92 -7.83
C ARG A 27 -4.91 -23.47 -7.07
N ARG A 28 -4.02 -22.60 -6.60
CA ARG A 28 -2.82 -22.99 -5.83
C ARG A 28 -3.17 -23.33 -4.37
N ILE A 29 -4.27 -22.77 -3.85
CA ILE A 29 -4.73 -23.01 -2.48
C ILE A 29 -4.93 -24.51 -2.25
N GLY A 30 -4.49 -24.98 -1.08
CA GLY A 30 -4.43 -26.39 -0.69
C GLY A 30 -3.01 -26.96 -0.74
N GLY A 31 -2.06 -26.22 -1.31
CA GLY A 31 -0.63 -26.53 -1.29
C GLY A 31 0.03 -26.30 0.08
N ASP A 32 1.29 -26.73 0.20
CA ASP A 32 2.08 -26.53 1.42
C ASP A 32 2.34 -25.05 1.67
N GLY A 33 1.93 -24.54 2.83
CA GLY A 33 2.01 -23.13 3.18
C GLY A 33 1.09 -22.19 2.37
N ASP A 34 0.08 -22.73 1.68
CA ASP A 34 -0.86 -21.94 0.88
C ASP A 34 -2.29 -22.46 1.01
N ARG A 35 -2.97 -22.14 2.11
CA ARG A 35 -4.33 -22.61 2.44
C ARG A 35 -5.35 -21.51 2.47
N PHE A 36 -4.94 -20.24 2.40
CA PHE A 36 -5.88 -19.14 2.29
C PHE A 36 -5.31 -17.96 1.53
N LEU A 37 -6.22 -17.17 0.97
CA LEU A 37 -5.93 -15.80 0.55
C LEU A 37 -7.08 -14.88 0.92
N VAL A 38 -6.74 -13.61 1.12
CA VAL A 38 -7.66 -12.50 1.38
C VAL A 38 -7.53 -11.50 0.24
N VAL A 39 -8.67 -11.01 -0.24
CA VAL A 39 -8.78 -10.00 -1.28
C VAL A 39 -9.47 -8.76 -0.72
N GLN A 40 -8.81 -7.63 -0.86
CA GLN A 40 -9.35 -6.30 -0.55
C GLN A 40 -9.43 -5.49 -1.83
N ARG A 41 -10.47 -4.67 -2.00
CA ARG A 41 -10.52 -3.69 -3.10
C ARG A 41 -9.53 -2.56 -2.84
N ILE A 42 -9.15 -1.83 -3.88
CA ILE A 42 -8.31 -0.63 -3.78
C ILE A 42 -9.19 0.62 -3.94
N PRO A 43 -9.07 1.61 -3.02
CA PRO A 43 -8.43 1.48 -1.70
C PRO A 43 -9.21 0.50 -0.81
N ASP A 44 -8.54 -0.12 0.16
CA ASP A 44 -9.24 -1.01 1.09
C ASP A 44 -10.18 -0.20 2.00
N LEU A 45 -11.26 -0.84 2.43
CA LEU A 45 -12.25 -0.24 3.33
C LEU A 45 -12.35 -1.09 4.62
N PRO A 46 -12.64 -0.46 5.77
CA PRO A 46 -12.91 -1.19 7.00
C PRO A 46 -13.98 -2.27 6.80
N ASP A 47 -13.69 -3.47 7.26
CA ASP A 47 -14.60 -4.62 7.19
C ASP A 47 -15.13 -4.95 5.78
N VAL A 48 -14.40 -4.61 4.72
CA VAL A 48 -14.75 -5.01 3.33
C VAL A 48 -13.64 -5.86 2.74
N PHE A 49 -13.87 -7.17 2.67
CA PHE A 49 -12.97 -8.12 2.04
C PHE A 49 -13.71 -9.37 1.58
N ALA A 50 -13.10 -10.13 0.69
CA ALA A 50 -13.46 -11.52 0.41
C ALA A 50 -12.26 -12.40 0.73
N GLN A 51 -12.49 -13.58 1.28
CA GLN A 51 -11.42 -14.54 1.55
C GLN A 51 -11.84 -15.94 1.15
N VAL A 52 -10.85 -16.78 0.91
CA VAL A 52 -11.06 -18.19 0.68
C VAL A 52 -10.06 -18.98 1.51
N TRP A 53 -10.54 -20.06 2.11
CA TRP A 53 -9.73 -21.07 2.78
C TRP A 53 -9.99 -22.43 2.13
N HIS A 54 -8.94 -23.21 1.92
CA HIS A 54 -9.04 -24.59 1.46
C HIS A 54 -7.84 -25.41 1.91
N GLN A 55 -8.12 -26.67 2.26
CA GLN A 55 -7.12 -27.69 2.55
C GLN A 55 -7.27 -28.84 1.56
N ALA A 56 -6.16 -29.35 1.03
CA ALA A 56 -6.17 -30.46 0.08
C ALA A 56 -7.05 -31.63 0.55
N GLY A 57 -7.99 -32.03 -0.31
CA GLY A 57 -8.94 -33.11 -0.04
C GLY A 57 -10.22 -32.69 0.70
N GLY A 58 -10.39 -31.41 1.04
CA GLY A 58 -11.62 -30.84 1.57
C GLY A 58 -12.30 -29.89 0.58
N ASP A 59 -13.44 -29.31 0.99
CA ASP A 59 -14.12 -28.27 0.22
C ASP A 59 -13.43 -26.90 0.37
N TYR A 60 -13.81 -25.94 -0.45
CA TYR A 60 -13.41 -24.54 -0.32
C TYR A 60 -14.42 -23.79 0.56
N THR A 61 -13.92 -23.08 1.56
CA THR A 61 -14.68 -22.10 2.33
C THR A 61 -14.47 -20.73 1.72
N VAL A 62 -15.54 -20.09 1.23
CA VAL A 62 -15.49 -18.72 0.73
C VAL A 62 -16.25 -17.83 1.68
N GLU A 63 -15.67 -16.70 2.05
CA GLU A 63 -16.27 -15.71 2.94
C GLU A 63 -16.18 -14.32 2.33
N TYR A 64 -17.13 -13.45 2.66
CA TYR A 64 -16.98 -12.01 2.44
C TYR A 64 -17.60 -11.21 3.57
N ARG A 65 -16.96 -10.09 3.89
CA ARG A 65 -17.48 -9.09 4.82
C ARG A 65 -17.89 -7.83 4.07
N ASP A 66 -19.04 -7.28 4.44
CA ASP A 66 -19.65 -6.12 3.78
C ASP A 66 -19.86 -4.95 4.77
N GLY A 67 -18.74 -4.40 5.21
CA GLY A 67 -18.65 -3.13 5.95
C GLY A 67 -18.89 -3.24 7.45
N SER A 68 -19.20 -4.42 7.97
CA SER A 68 -19.37 -4.64 9.42
C SER A 68 -19.29 -6.12 9.81
N ALA A 69 -19.06 -6.38 11.09
CA ALA A 69 -18.92 -7.73 11.62
C ALA A 69 -20.18 -8.61 11.50
N ASP A 70 -21.37 -8.00 11.58
CA ASP A 70 -22.68 -8.65 11.45
C ASP A 70 -23.09 -8.88 9.97
N ARG A 71 -22.37 -8.27 9.03
CA ARG A 71 -22.52 -8.49 7.59
C ARG A 71 -21.38 -9.35 7.07
N HIS A 72 -21.16 -10.48 7.73
CA HIS A 72 -20.20 -11.51 7.34
C HIS A 72 -20.95 -12.74 6.82
N PHE A 73 -20.55 -13.25 5.67
CA PHE A 73 -21.21 -14.37 5.01
C PHE A 73 -20.20 -15.42 4.60
N GLN A 74 -20.61 -16.67 4.66
CA GLN A 74 -19.82 -17.83 4.28
C GLN A 74 -20.61 -18.70 3.28
N ALA A 75 -19.90 -19.36 2.38
CA ALA A 75 -20.41 -20.40 1.51
C ALA A 75 -19.38 -21.51 1.31
N MET A 76 -19.86 -22.71 0.96
CA MET A 76 -19.03 -23.85 0.59
C MET A 76 -19.00 -24.01 -0.94
N ALA A 77 -17.85 -24.37 -1.49
CA ALA A 77 -17.68 -24.70 -2.89
C ALA A 77 -16.88 -26.01 -3.04
N ASP A 78 -17.32 -26.87 -3.96
CA ASP A 78 -16.73 -28.19 -4.22
C ASP A 78 -15.54 -28.14 -5.21
N GLY A 79 -15.21 -26.95 -5.72
CA GLY A 79 -14.08 -26.76 -6.61
C GLY A 79 -13.69 -25.30 -6.82
N PRO A 80 -12.47 -25.06 -7.34
CA PRO A 80 -11.90 -23.72 -7.46
C PRO A 80 -12.66 -22.82 -8.45
N GLU A 81 -13.30 -23.38 -9.48
CA GLU A 81 -13.93 -22.55 -10.52
C GLU A 81 -15.14 -21.76 -9.99
N ALA A 82 -15.91 -22.33 -9.06
CA ALA A 82 -17.01 -21.62 -8.41
C ALA A 82 -16.48 -20.49 -7.50
N VAL A 83 -15.37 -20.73 -6.79
CA VAL A 83 -14.68 -19.72 -5.99
C VAL A 83 -14.17 -18.59 -6.87
N ILE A 84 -13.48 -18.91 -7.98
CA ILE A 84 -12.93 -17.94 -8.93
C ILE A 84 -14.03 -17.04 -9.49
N ALA A 85 -15.15 -17.64 -9.91
CA ALA A 85 -16.31 -16.88 -10.40
C ALA A 85 -16.87 -15.94 -9.33
N ALA A 86 -17.09 -16.44 -8.11
CA ALA A 86 -17.63 -15.65 -7.00
C ALA A 86 -16.69 -14.49 -6.61
N MET A 87 -15.40 -14.77 -6.41
CA MET A 87 -14.42 -13.75 -6.03
C MET A 87 -14.21 -12.73 -7.15
N THR A 88 -14.11 -13.15 -8.41
CA THR A 88 -13.96 -12.22 -9.55
C THR A 88 -15.18 -11.31 -9.68
N GLY A 89 -16.39 -11.86 -9.55
CA GLY A 89 -17.62 -11.09 -9.58
C GLY A 89 -17.74 -10.13 -8.38
N TRP A 90 -17.34 -10.56 -7.17
CA TRP A 90 -17.26 -9.67 -6.00
C TRP A 90 -16.29 -8.53 -6.22
N VAL A 91 -15.09 -8.81 -6.74
CA VAL A 91 -14.07 -7.80 -7.02
C VAL A 91 -14.59 -6.75 -8.00
N ARG A 92 -15.26 -7.19 -9.07
CA ARG A 92 -15.83 -6.31 -10.10
C ARG A 92 -17.13 -5.63 -9.70
N GLN A 93 -17.69 -5.99 -8.54
CA GLN A 93 -18.99 -5.51 -8.08
C GLN A 93 -20.11 -5.82 -9.10
N GLU A 94 -20.05 -7.00 -9.72
CA GLU A 94 -21.04 -7.44 -10.71
C GLU A 94 -22.40 -7.70 -10.05
N ALA A 95 -23.49 -7.27 -10.69
CA ALA A 95 -24.82 -7.57 -10.18
C ALA A 95 -25.06 -9.09 -10.14
N GLY A 96 -25.43 -9.62 -8.97
CA GLY A 96 -25.74 -11.04 -8.79
C GLY A 96 -24.51 -11.97 -8.71
N TRP A 97 -23.30 -11.43 -8.50
CA TRP A 97 -22.05 -12.19 -8.41
C TRP A 97 -22.10 -13.40 -7.45
N GLY A 98 -22.89 -13.30 -6.38
CA GLY A 98 -23.02 -14.35 -5.36
C GLY A 98 -23.97 -15.50 -5.73
N GLY A 99 -24.68 -15.45 -6.86
CA GLY A 99 -25.76 -16.38 -7.18
C GLY A 99 -25.33 -17.84 -7.44
N ALA A 100 -24.04 -18.09 -7.65
CA ALA A 100 -23.49 -19.43 -7.86
C ALA A 100 -23.26 -20.21 -6.56
N LEU A 101 -23.23 -19.54 -5.40
CA LEU A 101 -22.94 -20.14 -4.10
C LEU A 101 -24.11 -19.96 -3.13
N ALA A 102 -24.29 -20.94 -2.25
CA ALA A 102 -25.28 -20.87 -1.19
C ALA A 102 -24.72 -20.14 0.03
N TRP A 103 -24.88 -18.82 0.07
CA TRP A 103 -24.40 -17.98 1.17
C TRP A 103 -25.28 -18.08 2.42
N SER A 104 -24.65 -18.16 3.58
CA SER A 104 -25.28 -18.03 4.89
C SER A 104 -24.56 -16.97 5.73
N PRO A 105 -25.26 -16.23 6.61
CA PRO A 105 -24.62 -15.36 7.59
C PRO A 105 -23.67 -16.16 8.50
N LEU A 106 -22.49 -15.60 8.75
CA LEU A 106 -21.50 -16.11 9.69
C LEU A 106 -21.53 -15.24 10.95
N ASP A 107 -22.06 -15.80 12.04
CA ASP A 107 -22.14 -15.12 13.33
C ASP A 107 -20.76 -15.07 13.99
N MET A 108 -20.22 -13.86 14.13
CA MET A 108 -18.93 -13.59 14.78
C MET A 108 -19.08 -13.17 16.25
N GLY A 109 -20.30 -13.25 16.78
CA GLY A 109 -20.65 -12.72 18.10
C GLY A 109 -20.89 -11.21 18.09
N PRO A 110 -21.18 -10.62 19.26
CA PRO A 110 -21.44 -9.20 19.38
C PRO A 110 -20.20 -8.38 19.01
N ALA A 111 -20.42 -7.28 18.28
CA ALA A 111 -19.37 -6.31 18.02
C ALA A 111 -18.81 -5.78 19.34
N ARG A 112 -17.48 -5.71 19.43
CA ARG A 112 -16.82 -5.14 20.62
C ARG A 112 -17.05 -3.64 20.62
N GLU A 113 -17.69 -3.13 21.67
CA GLU A 113 -17.79 -1.70 21.89
C GLU A 113 -16.39 -1.14 22.25
N VAL A 114 -15.96 -0.13 21.49
CA VAL A 114 -14.72 0.60 21.72
C VAL A 114 -15.08 1.94 22.38
N PRO A 115 -14.57 2.24 23.59
CA PRO A 115 -14.83 3.53 24.22
C PRO A 115 -14.18 4.67 23.41
N PRO A 116 -14.72 5.91 23.47
CA PRO A 116 -14.08 7.05 22.82
C PRO A 116 -12.67 7.28 23.37
N LEU A 117 -11.84 7.95 22.58
CA LEU A 117 -10.51 8.40 23.02
C LEU A 117 -10.63 9.34 24.21
N ASP A 118 -9.99 8.98 25.33
CA ASP A 118 -9.88 9.77 26.55
C ASP A 118 -8.52 10.49 26.58
N LEU A 119 -8.40 11.48 25.70
CA LEU A 119 -7.23 12.35 25.55
C LEU A 119 -7.69 13.79 25.68
N ASP A 120 -6.82 14.64 26.24
CA ASP A 120 -7.01 16.09 26.17
C ASP A 120 -6.92 16.62 24.72
N GLU A 121 -7.27 17.89 24.54
CA GLU A 121 -7.35 18.49 23.21
C GLU A 121 -5.99 18.56 22.50
N ASP A 122 -4.92 18.82 23.25
CA ASP A 122 -3.57 18.96 22.72
C ASP A 122 -3.02 17.59 22.30
N GLU A 123 -3.11 16.57 23.17
CA GLU A 123 -2.68 15.20 22.85
C GLU A 123 -3.48 14.60 21.69
N ARG A 124 -4.79 14.85 21.64
CA ARG A 124 -5.63 14.44 20.51
C ARG A 124 -5.22 15.13 19.22
N GLY A 125 -4.98 16.45 19.28
CA GLY A 125 -4.55 17.23 18.13
C GLY A 125 -3.20 16.74 17.58
N GLU A 126 -2.25 16.45 18.46
CA GLU A 126 -0.94 15.92 18.11
C GLU A 126 -1.05 14.53 17.45
N LEU A 127 -1.80 13.62 18.07
CA LEU A 127 -2.04 12.27 17.55
C LEU A 127 -2.71 12.31 16.17
N GLU A 128 -3.81 13.05 16.02
CA GLU A 128 -4.50 13.16 14.74
C GLU A 128 -3.63 13.83 13.68
N GLY A 129 -2.84 14.84 14.06
CA GLY A 129 -1.87 15.50 13.18
C GLY A 129 -0.88 14.49 12.62
N ARG A 130 -0.23 13.71 13.49
CA ARG A 130 0.74 12.70 13.08
C ARG A 130 0.12 11.64 12.18
N VAL A 131 -1.06 11.13 12.54
CA VAL A 131 -1.77 10.11 11.74
C VAL A 131 -2.12 10.66 10.36
N ARG A 132 -2.56 11.93 10.25
CA ARG A 132 -2.83 12.58 8.97
C ARG A 132 -1.58 12.76 8.11
N GLU A 133 -0.44 13.15 8.70
CA GLU A 133 0.83 13.29 7.96
C GLU A 133 1.20 11.99 7.26
N VAL A 134 1.23 10.88 8.01
CA VAL A 134 1.59 9.56 7.48
C VAL A 134 0.54 9.04 6.48
N LEU A 135 -0.75 9.34 6.71
CA LEU A 135 -1.82 9.02 5.77
C LEU A 135 -1.68 9.76 4.43
N VAL A 136 -1.25 11.03 4.45
CA VAL A 136 -1.04 11.83 3.23
C VAL A 136 0.20 11.36 2.46
N ALA A 137 1.24 10.90 3.16
CA ALA A 137 2.39 10.25 2.53
C ALA A 137 1.96 9.07 1.64
N GLY A 138 0.96 8.28 2.08
CA GLY A 138 0.21 7.33 1.25
C GLY A 138 0.92 6.01 0.95
N TYR A 139 1.91 5.64 1.76
CA TYR A 139 2.62 4.35 1.66
C TYR A 139 2.22 3.33 2.73
N VAL A 140 1.53 3.76 3.79
CA VAL A 140 1.10 2.88 4.87
C VAL A 140 -0.22 2.16 4.55
N SER A 141 -0.37 0.97 5.11
CA SER A 141 -1.64 0.26 5.22
C SER A 141 -2.50 0.81 6.36
N ARG A 142 -3.80 0.48 6.34
CA ARG A 142 -4.74 0.82 7.42
C ARG A 142 -4.30 0.26 8.78
N ALA A 143 -3.71 -0.95 8.78
CA ALA A 143 -3.21 -1.59 9.99
C ALA A 143 -1.97 -0.87 10.56
N GLU A 144 -1.00 -0.53 9.73
CA GLU A 144 0.18 0.25 10.15
C GLU A 144 -0.21 1.64 10.67
N LEU A 145 -1.26 2.25 10.10
CA LEU A 145 -1.79 3.52 10.58
C LEU A 145 -2.43 3.39 11.98
N ALA A 146 -3.12 2.28 12.26
CA ALA A 146 -3.64 1.98 13.59
C ALA A 146 -2.50 1.69 14.59
N GLU A 147 -1.48 0.93 14.19
CA GLU A 147 -0.30 0.69 15.03
C GLU A 147 0.44 2.00 15.38
N LEU A 148 0.60 2.89 14.41
CA LEU A 148 1.13 4.25 14.65
C LEU A 148 0.28 4.99 15.69
N ALA A 149 -1.04 4.97 15.54
CA ALA A 149 -1.93 5.66 16.46
C ALA A 149 -1.92 5.08 17.89
N GLU A 150 -1.74 3.77 18.03
CA GLU A 150 -1.61 3.09 19.32
C GLU A 150 -0.29 3.47 20.03
N GLU A 151 0.81 3.51 19.29
CA GLU A 151 2.15 3.68 19.87
C GLU A 151 2.62 5.14 19.99
N TYR A 152 2.02 6.08 19.26
CA TYR A 152 2.53 7.46 19.16
C TYR A 152 2.66 8.19 20.51
N LEU A 153 1.67 8.07 21.39
CA LEU A 153 1.66 8.76 22.70
C LEU A 153 2.22 7.89 23.85
N VAL A 154 2.76 6.71 23.53
CA VAL A 154 3.30 5.79 24.54
C VAL A 154 4.54 6.38 25.19
N ALA A 155 4.53 6.49 26.52
CA ALA A 155 5.64 7.03 27.29
C ALA A 155 5.84 6.21 28.57
N GLY A 156 6.91 5.41 28.61
CA GLY A 156 7.14 4.45 29.70
C GLY A 156 5.99 3.45 29.80
N ASP A 157 5.36 3.35 30.96
CA ASP A 157 4.19 2.48 31.20
C ASP A 157 2.85 3.11 30.76
N ARG A 158 2.84 4.38 30.37
CA ARG A 158 1.62 5.09 29.95
C ARG A 158 1.26 4.74 28.52
N ARG A 159 0.10 4.10 28.33
CA ARG A 159 -0.50 3.74 27.03
C ARG A 159 -1.91 4.30 26.93
N PRO A 160 -2.06 5.57 26.52
CA PRO A 160 -3.35 6.27 26.61
C PRO A 160 -4.33 5.88 25.49
N VAL A 161 -3.84 5.26 24.41
CA VAL A 161 -4.64 4.77 23.30
C VAL A 161 -4.60 3.25 23.31
N SER A 162 -5.76 2.60 23.38
CA SER A 162 -5.86 1.16 23.17
C SER A 162 -5.90 0.81 21.69
N ARG A 163 -5.47 -0.40 21.33
CA ARG A 163 -5.60 -0.95 19.98
C ARG A 163 -6.95 -0.67 19.31
N GLY A 164 -8.07 -0.95 19.99
CA GLY A 164 -9.40 -0.73 19.42
C GLY A 164 -9.70 0.75 19.15
N GLN A 165 -9.24 1.66 20.03
CA GLN A 165 -9.37 3.11 19.80
C GLN A 165 -8.51 3.57 18.62
N ALA A 166 -7.31 3.00 18.49
CA ALA A 166 -6.40 3.30 17.39
C ALA A 166 -6.98 2.84 16.03
N GLU A 167 -7.55 1.63 15.98
CA GLU A 167 -8.26 1.09 14.81
C GLU A 167 -9.44 2.02 14.42
N VAL A 168 -10.27 2.44 15.37
CA VAL A 168 -11.38 3.37 15.11
C VAL A 168 -10.90 4.72 14.59
N LEU A 169 -9.80 5.26 15.14
CA LEU A 169 -9.23 6.53 14.68
C LEU A 169 -8.67 6.41 13.25
N ALA A 170 -7.88 5.37 12.99
CA ALA A 170 -7.30 5.10 11.69
C ALA A 170 -8.40 4.92 10.64
N ASP A 171 -9.46 4.17 10.95
CA ASP A 171 -10.58 3.91 10.04
C ASP A 171 -11.33 5.19 9.67
N ARG A 172 -11.59 6.05 10.65
CA ARG A 172 -12.23 7.34 10.41
C ARG A 172 -11.40 8.19 9.45
N LEU A 173 -10.12 8.39 9.75
CA LEU A 173 -9.24 9.23 8.93
C LEU A 173 -8.99 8.62 7.55
N TRP A 174 -8.88 7.29 7.46
CA TRP A 174 -8.78 6.55 6.21
C TRP A 174 -10.01 6.78 5.33
N LEU A 175 -11.21 6.66 5.88
CA LEU A 175 -12.45 6.91 5.15
C LEU A 175 -12.59 8.36 4.68
N GLU A 176 -12.18 9.33 5.51
CA GLU A 176 -12.10 10.75 5.11
C GLU A 176 -11.18 10.91 3.89
N ARG A 177 -10.01 10.26 3.90
CA ARG A 177 -9.05 10.29 2.80
C ARG A 177 -9.58 9.59 1.54
N VAL A 178 -10.23 8.44 1.68
CA VAL A 178 -10.87 7.74 0.55
C VAL A 178 -11.96 8.60 -0.09
N ALA A 179 -12.78 9.29 0.72
CA ALA A 179 -13.81 10.20 0.22
C ALA A 179 -13.20 11.39 -0.55
N GLU A 180 -12.08 11.94 -0.08
CA GLU A 180 -11.33 12.96 -0.82
C GLU A 180 -10.83 12.45 -2.17
N GLN A 181 -10.25 11.24 -2.20
CA GLN A 181 -9.71 10.63 -3.42
C GLN A 181 -10.76 10.34 -4.48
N ALA A 182 -12.01 10.10 -4.08
CA ALA A 182 -13.12 9.94 -5.01
C ALA A 182 -13.36 11.19 -5.89
N GLY A 183 -12.95 12.37 -5.41
CA GLY A 183 -13.01 13.62 -6.17
C GLY A 183 -11.85 13.82 -7.16
N TRP A 184 -10.78 13.05 -7.06
CA TRP A 184 -9.59 13.23 -7.88
C TRP A 184 -9.78 12.69 -9.29
N ARG A 185 -9.45 13.51 -10.29
CA ARG A 185 -9.56 13.17 -11.71
C ARG A 185 -8.19 13.06 -12.37
N GLY A 186 -8.08 12.08 -13.25
CA GLY A 186 -6.86 11.85 -14.03
C GLY A 186 -5.72 11.28 -13.21
N GLU A 187 -4.57 11.23 -13.86
CA GLU A 187 -3.30 10.77 -13.29
C GLU A 187 -2.74 11.82 -12.32
N THR A 188 -2.26 11.38 -11.15
CA THR A 188 -1.61 12.23 -10.15
C THR A 188 -0.09 12.24 -10.32
N ASP A 189 0.59 13.23 -9.75
CA ASP A 189 2.05 13.30 -9.86
C ASP A 189 2.77 12.09 -9.23
N PRO A 190 2.30 11.52 -8.09
CA PRO A 190 2.86 10.25 -7.61
C PRO A 190 2.71 9.08 -8.59
N GLU A 191 1.65 9.02 -9.40
CA GLU A 191 1.50 7.97 -10.42
C GLU A 191 2.47 8.18 -11.60
N ARG A 192 2.69 9.45 -11.99
CA ARG A 192 3.74 9.80 -12.97
C ARG A 192 5.13 9.45 -12.45
N LEU A 193 5.39 9.72 -11.17
CA LEU A 193 6.63 9.37 -10.49
C LEU A 193 6.85 7.85 -10.52
N THR A 194 5.83 7.05 -10.17
CA THR A 194 5.90 5.60 -10.26
C THR A 194 6.18 5.10 -11.68
N ARG A 195 5.64 5.77 -12.70
CA ARG A 195 5.95 5.46 -14.11
C ARG A 195 7.41 5.77 -14.45
N ALA A 196 7.95 6.90 -14.01
CA ALA A 196 9.37 7.23 -14.21
C ALA A 196 10.29 6.21 -13.50
N PHE A 197 9.98 5.84 -12.25
CA PHE A 197 10.73 4.82 -11.51
C PHE A 197 10.67 3.45 -12.18
N THR A 198 9.52 3.10 -12.76
CA THR A 198 9.37 1.86 -13.53
C THR A 198 10.24 1.88 -14.79
N ALA A 199 10.23 2.96 -15.56
CA ALA A 199 11.08 3.11 -16.74
C ALA A 199 12.58 3.04 -16.40
N LEU A 200 12.99 3.63 -15.27
CA LEU A 200 14.38 3.56 -14.80
C LEU A 200 14.80 2.13 -14.44
N ARG A 201 13.91 1.35 -13.79
CA ARG A 201 14.18 -0.09 -13.55
C ARG A 201 14.36 -0.86 -14.84
N GLU A 202 13.48 -0.64 -15.82
CA GLU A 202 13.56 -1.28 -17.14
C GLU A 202 14.85 -0.88 -17.89
N ALA A 203 15.37 0.31 -17.63
CA ALA A 203 16.65 0.78 -18.19
C ALA A 203 17.90 0.23 -17.47
N GLY A 204 17.75 -0.51 -16.36
CA GLY A 204 18.87 -1.07 -15.58
C GLY A 204 19.38 -0.19 -14.44
N ILE A 205 18.53 0.70 -13.90
CA ILE A 205 18.77 1.48 -12.69
C ILE A 205 17.94 0.91 -11.54
N THR A 206 18.56 0.68 -10.38
CA THR A 206 17.84 0.29 -9.16
C THR A 206 17.00 1.46 -8.66
N ALA A 207 15.71 1.48 -9.00
CA ALA A 207 14.79 2.53 -8.54
C ALA A 207 13.89 2.04 -7.38
N ARG A 208 13.84 2.81 -6.29
CA ARG A 208 13.02 2.50 -5.10
C ARG A 208 12.28 3.71 -4.55
N GLU A 209 10.96 3.62 -4.50
CA GLU A 209 10.09 4.64 -3.91
C GLU A 209 9.90 4.37 -2.40
N ASN A 210 9.87 5.42 -1.59
CA ASN A 210 9.65 5.37 -0.13
C ASN A 210 10.44 4.24 0.56
N PHE A 211 11.75 4.26 0.35
CA PHE A 211 12.66 3.20 0.72
C PHE A 211 13.46 3.57 1.96
N THR A 212 13.23 2.80 3.04
CA THR A 212 13.81 3.00 4.38
C THR A 212 13.43 4.33 5.03
N CYS A 213 13.81 4.51 6.29
CA CYS A 213 13.42 5.68 7.07
C CYS A 213 14.24 6.94 6.76
N CYS A 214 15.49 6.82 6.27
CA CYS A 214 16.39 7.94 6.10
C CYS A 214 17.53 7.67 5.11
N ARG A 215 18.27 8.71 4.73
CA ARG A 215 19.43 8.63 3.82
C ARG A 215 20.44 7.56 4.23
N GLY A 216 20.78 7.49 5.52
CA GLY A 216 21.82 6.57 6.01
C GLY A 216 21.44 5.10 5.82
N CYS A 217 20.21 4.74 6.18
CA CYS A 217 19.67 3.39 5.94
C CYS A 217 19.58 3.09 4.44
N GLY A 218 19.01 4.01 3.66
CA GLY A 218 18.88 3.83 2.22
C GLY A 218 20.23 3.59 1.54
N GLN A 219 21.27 4.33 1.91
CA GLN A 219 22.61 4.13 1.35
C GLN A 219 23.23 2.78 1.72
N ALA A 220 22.93 2.27 2.93
CA ALA A 220 23.44 0.99 3.39
C ALA A 220 22.75 -0.20 2.68
N GLU A 221 21.49 -0.04 2.29
CA GLU A 221 20.65 -1.15 1.82
C GLU A 221 20.45 -1.16 0.29
N ILE A 222 20.50 -0.01 -0.39
CA ILE A 222 20.15 0.11 -1.82
C ILE A 222 20.99 -0.77 -2.76
N GLY A 223 22.22 -1.12 -2.36
CA GLY A 223 23.08 -2.04 -3.11
C GLY A 223 22.55 -3.47 -3.20
N GLY A 224 21.70 -3.89 -2.26
CA GLY A 224 21.06 -5.21 -2.26
C GLY A 224 19.71 -5.26 -2.99
N GLU A 225 19.18 -4.11 -3.41
CA GLU A 225 17.85 -4.00 -4.02
C GLU A 225 17.86 -4.19 -5.55
N GLY A 226 19.03 -4.07 -6.17
CA GLY A 226 19.19 -4.13 -7.62
C GLY A 226 19.51 -5.52 -8.14
N GLU A 227 19.39 -5.67 -9.47
CA GLU A 227 20.09 -6.75 -10.17
C GLU A 227 21.62 -6.57 -10.01
N PRO A 228 22.41 -7.66 -10.01
CA PRO A 228 23.87 -7.58 -9.82
C PRO A 228 24.61 -6.71 -10.84
N ASP A 229 24.01 -6.46 -12.02
CA ASP A 229 24.56 -5.66 -13.10
C ASP A 229 23.92 -4.25 -13.23
N ALA A 230 23.10 -3.84 -12.25
CA ALA A 230 22.54 -2.50 -12.21
C ALA A 230 23.66 -1.44 -12.24
N ARG A 231 23.52 -0.43 -13.11
CA ARG A 231 24.57 0.58 -13.33
C ARG A 231 24.59 1.65 -12.23
N GLY A 232 23.47 1.83 -11.55
CA GLY A 232 23.31 2.80 -10.49
C GLY A 232 21.94 2.68 -9.84
N TYR A 233 21.61 3.66 -9.02
CA TYR A 233 20.38 3.69 -8.25
C TYR A 233 19.73 5.06 -8.22
N VAL A 234 18.44 5.07 -7.93
CA VAL A 234 17.69 6.24 -7.49
C VAL A 234 16.68 5.83 -6.42
N TYR A 235 16.55 6.63 -5.37
CA TYR A 235 15.52 6.41 -4.35
C TYR A 235 15.12 7.71 -3.64
N PHE A 236 14.00 7.64 -2.94
CA PHE A 236 13.66 8.57 -1.86
C PHE A 236 13.18 7.76 -0.66
N HIS A 237 13.41 8.29 0.54
CA HIS A 237 13.09 7.63 1.81
C HIS A 237 11.88 8.29 2.48
N ASP A 238 11.39 7.71 3.58
CA ASP A 238 10.18 8.17 4.29
C ASP A 238 10.20 9.69 4.59
N GLN A 239 11.30 10.23 5.10
CA GLN A 239 11.38 11.68 5.38
C GLN A 239 11.30 12.56 4.11
N CYS A 240 11.72 12.06 2.94
CA CYS A 240 11.53 12.78 1.67
C CYS A 240 10.06 12.77 1.26
N THR A 241 9.37 11.67 1.52
CA THR A 241 7.92 11.54 1.32
C THR A 241 7.16 12.50 2.23
N ASP A 242 7.52 12.58 3.52
CA ASP A 242 6.91 13.52 4.47
C ASP A 242 7.09 14.97 3.99
N SER A 243 8.28 15.31 3.50
CA SER A 243 8.58 16.64 2.92
C SER A 243 7.73 16.93 1.68
N ALA A 244 7.57 15.95 0.79
CA ALA A 244 6.73 16.08 -0.40
C ALA A 244 5.25 16.23 -0.05
N ALA A 245 4.76 15.44 0.90
CA ALA A 245 3.41 15.50 1.44
C ALA A 245 3.10 16.86 2.10
N ALA A 246 4.10 17.49 2.72
CA ALA A 246 4.02 18.84 3.27
C ALA A 246 4.16 19.96 2.22
N GLY A 247 4.36 19.64 0.94
CA GLY A 247 4.45 20.60 -0.15
C GLY A 247 5.83 21.24 -0.34
N HIS A 248 6.89 20.63 0.21
CA HIS A 248 8.27 21.14 0.09
C HIS A 248 9.05 20.53 -1.09
N GLY A 249 8.37 19.79 -1.97
CA GLY A 249 8.98 19.06 -3.08
C GLY A 249 9.54 17.71 -2.64
N LEU A 250 9.94 16.88 -3.62
CA LEU A 250 10.50 15.55 -3.36
C LEU A 250 11.99 15.52 -3.67
N THR A 251 12.81 15.18 -2.68
CA THR A 251 14.25 14.98 -2.88
C THR A 251 14.53 13.54 -3.31
N LEU A 252 15.28 13.37 -4.40
CA LEU A 252 15.75 12.09 -4.91
C LEU A 252 17.26 11.94 -4.71
N LEU A 253 17.64 10.78 -4.20
CA LEU A 253 19.02 10.36 -3.96
C LEU A 253 19.41 9.37 -5.03
N TYR A 254 20.57 9.55 -5.64
CA TYR A 254 21.00 8.75 -6.78
C TYR A 254 22.53 8.59 -6.78
N GLY A 255 23.02 7.63 -7.56
CA GLY A 255 24.46 7.38 -7.69
C GLY A 255 24.80 6.13 -8.48
N GLY A 256 26.05 6.02 -8.87
CA GLY A 256 26.65 4.77 -9.37
C GLY A 256 27.11 3.86 -8.23
N PHE A 257 27.17 2.54 -8.48
CA PHE A 257 27.72 1.59 -7.51
C PHE A 257 29.26 1.49 -7.53
N ASP A 258 29.89 2.13 -8.52
CA ASP A 258 31.34 2.14 -8.74
C ASP A 258 32.08 3.28 -8.02
N ASN A 259 31.36 4.12 -7.28
CA ASN A 259 31.86 5.35 -6.64
C ASN A 259 32.45 6.39 -7.62
N SER A 260 32.10 6.30 -8.91
CA SER A 260 32.52 7.28 -9.91
C SER A 260 31.58 8.48 -9.93
N SER A 261 32.16 9.69 -9.92
CA SER A 261 31.41 10.93 -10.11
C SER A 261 30.84 11.04 -11.52
N GLU A 262 31.52 10.47 -12.52
CA GLU A 262 31.05 10.43 -13.91
C GLU A 262 29.81 9.53 -14.03
N THR A 263 29.86 8.34 -13.43
CA THR A 263 28.71 7.41 -13.40
C THR A 263 27.55 8.01 -12.64
N THR A 264 27.81 8.65 -11.49
CA THR A 264 26.78 9.34 -10.72
C THR A 264 26.12 10.45 -11.54
N ALA A 265 26.90 11.29 -12.24
CA ALA A 265 26.36 12.34 -13.10
C ALA A 265 25.52 11.75 -14.25
N ALA A 266 25.98 10.69 -14.91
CA ALA A 266 25.22 10.02 -15.97
C ALA A 266 23.88 9.46 -15.45
N VAL A 267 23.87 8.82 -14.27
CA VAL A 267 22.63 8.35 -13.63
C VAL A 267 21.71 9.52 -13.30
N GLY A 268 22.25 10.65 -12.82
CA GLY A 268 21.46 11.86 -12.55
C GLY A 268 20.77 12.42 -13.81
N GLU A 269 21.47 12.40 -14.95
CA GLU A 269 20.90 12.79 -16.25
C GLU A 269 19.77 11.83 -16.69
N GLU A 270 19.96 10.50 -16.53
CA GLU A 270 18.92 9.50 -16.80
C GLU A 270 17.67 9.72 -15.93
N VAL A 271 17.86 10.00 -14.63
CA VAL A 271 16.76 10.28 -13.69
C VAL A 271 15.98 11.53 -14.10
N VAL A 272 16.66 12.63 -14.38
CA VAL A 272 16.02 13.88 -14.81
C VAL A 272 15.26 13.68 -16.12
N ALA A 273 15.86 13.00 -17.10
CA ALA A 273 15.21 12.71 -18.37
C ALA A 273 13.94 11.85 -18.19
N ALA A 274 13.97 10.85 -17.29
CA ALA A 274 12.81 10.02 -16.98
C ALA A 274 11.67 10.82 -16.32
N LEU A 275 12.00 11.76 -15.42
CA LEU A 275 11.03 12.65 -14.78
C LEU A 275 10.40 13.61 -15.80
N GLU A 276 11.21 14.24 -16.66
CA GLU A 276 10.72 15.15 -17.70
C GLU A 276 9.83 14.42 -18.72
N ALA A 277 10.17 13.18 -19.08
CA ALA A 277 9.38 12.35 -19.99
C ALA A 277 7.96 12.05 -19.47
N VAL A 278 7.77 12.04 -18.13
CA VAL A 278 6.46 11.89 -17.50
C VAL A 278 5.81 13.22 -17.12
N GLY A 279 6.43 14.35 -17.48
CA GLY A 279 5.91 15.70 -17.25
C GLY A 279 6.18 16.26 -15.85
N LEU A 280 7.13 15.70 -15.10
CA LEU A 280 7.56 16.21 -13.80
C LEU A 280 8.79 17.11 -13.97
N HIS A 281 8.81 18.26 -13.28
CA HIS A 281 9.96 19.15 -13.27
C HIS A 281 10.98 18.70 -12.22
N ALA A 282 12.26 18.67 -12.62
CA ALA A 282 13.37 18.31 -11.75
C ALA A 282 14.39 19.45 -11.73
N GLU A 283 14.68 19.96 -10.54
CA GLU A 283 15.75 20.91 -10.29
C GLU A 283 17.03 20.15 -9.95
N TRP A 284 18.04 20.27 -10.82
CA TRP A 284 19.37 19.72 -10.61
C TRP A 284 20.42 20.49 -11.42
N ASP A 285 21.55 20.83 -10.79
CA ASP A 285 22.63 21.63 -11.36
C ASP A 285 23.71 20.80 -12.07
N ARG A 286 23.47 19.50 -12.25
CA ARG A 286 24.41 18.49 -12.75
C ARG A 286 25.60 18.20 -11.82
N ASP A 287 25.58 18.67 -10.58
CA ASP A 287 26.57 18.27 -9.58
C ASP A 287 26.24 16.87 -9.02
N PRO A 288 27.10 15.86 -9.22
CA PRO A 288 26.88 14.51 -8.68
C PRO A 288 26.88 14.46 -7.13
N GLY A 289 27.38 15.50 -6.46
CA GLY A 289 27.29 15.64 -5.01
C GLY A 289 25.97 16.22 -4.49
N ARG A 290 25.08 16.66 -5.40
CA ARG A 290 23.78 17.27 -5.06
C ARG A 290 22.63 16.35 -5.43
N ALA A 291 21.63 16.34 -4.56
CA ALA A 291 20.38 15.62 -4.79
C ALA A 291 19.55 16.29 -5.89
N ILE A 292 18.67 15.52 -6.52
CA ILE A 292 17.68 16.03 -7.47
C ILE A 292 16.42 16.40 -6.70
N THR A 293 15.82 17.56 -6.97
CA THR A 293 14.55 17.97 -6.32
C THR A 293 13.44 18.02 -7.34
N VAL A 294 12.36 17.27 -7.12
CA VAL A 294 11.13 17.33 -7.94
C VAL A 294 10.21 18.39 -7.35
N THR A 295 10.04 19.48 -8.08
CA THR A 295 9.22 20.64 -7.67
C THR A 295 8.87 21.49 -8.89
N PRO A 296 7.70 22.15 -8.98
CA PRO A 296 6.55 21.97 -8.10
C PRO A 296 6.00 20.54 -8.23
N LEU A 297 5.45 20.03 -7.13
CA LEU A 297 4.91 18.68 -7.05
C LEU A 297 3.58 18.68 -6.32
N ASP A 298 2.52 18.19 -6.96
CA ASP A 298 1.20 18.05 -6.36
C ASP A 298 1.04 16.65 -5.76
N TRP A 299 1.39 16.53 -4.47
CA TRP A 299 1.42 15.24 -3.78
C TRP A 299 0.01 14.70 -3.46
N ARG A 300 -0.56 13.96 -4.42
CA ARG A 300 -1.85 13.27 -4.30
C ARG A 300 -1.68 11.77 -4.50
N ARG A 301 -1.01 11.10 -3.56
CA ARG A 301 -0.84 9.65 -3.62
C ARG A 301 -2.14 8.95 -3.24
N ARG A 302 -2.64 8.08 -4.13
CA ARG A 302 -3.84 7.26 -3.88
C ARG A 302 -3.52 6.14 -2.90
N LEU A 303 -4.46 5.85 -2.00
CA LEU A 303 -4.33 4.73 -1.07
C LEU A 303 -4.48 3.41 -1.82
N VAL A 304 -3.77 2.40 -1.33
CA VAL A 304 -3.79 1.03 -1.88
C VAL A 304 -4.38 0.06 -0.85
N GLY A 305 -3.85 0.06 0.38
CA GLY A 305 -4.28 -0.82 1.49
C GLY A 305 -3.22 -1.81 1.96
#